data_AF-A0A5C8PHY8-F1
#
_entry.id   AF-A0A5C8PHY8-F1
#
_cell.length_a   1.000
_cell.length_b   1.000
_cell.length_c   1.000
_cell.angle_alpha   90.00
_cell.angle_beta   90.00
_cell.angle_gamma   90.00
#
_symmetry.space_group_name_H-M   'P 1'
#
loop_
_entity.id
_entity.type
_entity.pdbx_description
1 polymer ?
#
loop_
_entity_poly.entity_id
_entity_poly.type
_entity_poly.pdbx_seq_one_letter_code
_entity_poly.pdbx_strand_id
1 'polypeptide(L)'
;MGRAGPRSAWRAERSFQRENPVSMPTLSRRSVLSGVGILVTGAVVAAPASAQDSAALISGISSRVLALLKTGASDAQRELEMSAILRESFDMNSIGRTVLGRHWSAATPEQRQRFIAAFEKAEVRAYSSRFREYSGQSLVIGKVTHHNPKDLVDAQIVQPNGQTVRLVWEVMNGKILDVTIEGVSMAITRRSDFNAYIQRNGLDGLIAELERRGS
;
A
#
# COMPACT_ATOMS: atom_id res chain seq x y z
N MET A 1 -5.16 -43.80 27.55
CA MET A 1 -5.42 -43.56 26.11
C MET A 1 -5.74 -42.08 25.91
N GLY A 2 -4.75 -41.27 25.56
CA GLY A 2 -4.91 -39.82 25.35
C GLY A 2 -4.96 -39.49 23.87
N ARG A 3 -6.04 -38.86 23.40
CA ARG A 3 -6.17 -38.38 22.02
C ARG A 3 -5.22 -37.20 21.80
N ALA A 4 -4.26 -37.37 20.90
CA ALA A 4 -3.44 -36.30 20.38
C ALA A 4 -4.30 -35.40 19.46
N GLY A 5 -4.57 -34.16 19.88
CA GLY A 5 -5.16 -33.14 19.02
C GLY A 5 -4.17 -32.64 17.95
N PRO A 6 -4.64 -32.12 16.82
CA PRO A 6 -3.80 -31.75 15.68
C PRO A 6 -2.95 -30.50 15.98
N ARG A 7 -1.67 -30.73 16.34
CA ARG A 7 -0.67 -29.69 16.66
C ARG A 7 -0.11 -28.94 15.43
N SER A 8 -0.69 -29.11 14.24
CA SER A 8 -0.21 -28.52 12.98
C SER A 8 -0.95 -27.24 12.54
N ALA A 9 -2.18 -27.01 13.00
CA ALA A 9 -2.98 -25.83 12.61
C ALA A 9 -2.44 -24.50 13.19
N TRP A 10 -1.73 -24.56 14.32
CA TRP A 10 -1.29 -23.39 15.08
C TRP A 10 -0.02 -22.69 14.55
N ARG A 11 0.61 -23.21 13.48
CA ARG A 11 1.86 -22.68 12.92
C ARG A 11 1.66 -21.82 11.68
N ALA A 12 0.64 -22.10 10.86
CA ALA A 12 0.29 -21.32 9.66
C ALA A 12 -0.51 -20.03 9.98
N GLU A 13 -1.24 -20.02 11.10
CA GLU A 13 -2.01 -18.85 11.57
C GLU A 13 -1.08 -17.75 12.12
N ARG A 14 -0.01 -18.15 12.84
CA ARG A 14 0.94 -17.21 13.46
C ARG A 14 1.95 -16.60 12.50
N SER A 15 2.24 -17.26 11.38
CA SER A 15 3.09 -16.68 10.33
C SER A 15 2.35 -15.53 9.65
N PHE A 16 1.07 -15.69 9.29
CA PHE A 16 0.26 -14.59 8.76
C PHE A 16 0.05 -13.44 9.78
N GLN A 17 -0.08 -13.74 11.08
CA GLN A 17 -0.20 -12.74 12.15
C GLN A 17 1.10 -12.02 12.53
N ARG A 18 2.29 -12.56 12.20
CA ARG A 18 3.59 -11.93 12.49
C ARG A 18 4.29 -11.35 11.26
N GLU A 19 4.03 -11.86 10.06
CA GLU A 19 4.84 -11.59 8.87
C GLU A 19 4.30 -10.48 7.97
N ASN A 20 3.21 -9.81 8.33
CA ASN A 20 2.64 -8.75 7.51
C ASN A 20 2.51 -7.34 8.13
N PRO A 21 3.54 -6.81 8.82
CA PRO A 21 4.10 -5.55 8.36
C PRO A 21 4.98 -5.87 7.14
N VAL A 22 4.85 -5.13 6.04
CA VAL A 22 5.87 -5.10 4.99
C VAL A 22 7.23 -5.00 5.69
N SER A 23 7.99 -6.09 5.72
CA SER A 23 9.31 -6.13 6.33
C SER A 23 10.21 -5.42 5.35
N MET A 24 10.49 -4.14 5.59
CA MET A 24 11.46 -3.42 4.79
C MET A 24 12.83 -4.07 4.99
N PRO A 25 13.61 -4.32 3.92
CA PRO A 25 14.94 -4.88 4.06
C PRO A 25 15.78 -3.99 4.99
N THR A 26 16.43 -4.59 5.98
CA THR A 26 17.39 -3.89 6.82
C THR A 26 18.64 -3.60 5.99
N LEU A 27 18.80 -2.35 5.58
CA LEU A 27 19.87 -1.96 4.64
C LEU A 27 21.24 -1.97 5.34
N SER A 28 22.06 -2.97 5.00
CA SER A 28 23.50 -3.00 5.23
C SER A 28 24.19 -1.87 4.46
N ARG A 29 25.01 -1.09 5.19
CA ARG A 29 25.82 0.03 4.70
C ARG A 29 26.69 -0.36 3.50
N ARG A 30 26.36 0.14 2.31
CA ARG A 30 27.35 0.35 1.25
C ARG A 30 27.08 1.68 0.53
N SER A 31 27.93 2.64 0.84
CA SER A 31 27.98 3.98 0.25
C SER A 31 28.64 3.89 -1.13
N VAL A 32 28.04 4.51 -2.15
CA VAL A 32 28.77 4.91 -3.36
C VAL A 32 28.34 6.32 -3.74
N LEU A 33 29.28 7.24 -3.60
CA LEU A 33 29.29 8.58 -4.18
C LEU A 33 29.82 8.49 -5.61
N SER A 34 29.21 9.23 -6.53
CA SER A 34 29.92 9.99 -7.59
C SER A 34 28.88 10.74 -8.44
N GLY A 35 29.09 12.05 -8.57
CA GLY A 35 28.32 12.93 -9.44
C GLY A 35 28.99 13.16 -10.78
N VAL A 36 28.23 13.72 -11.73
CA VAL A 36 28.71 14.54 -12.86
C VAL A 36 27.54 15.47 -13.25
N GLY A 37 27.84 16.76 -13.41
CA GLY A 37 26.89 17.77 -13.86
C GLY A 37 26.85 17.88 -15.39
N ILE A 38 25.66 18.04 -15.94
CA ILE A 38 25.41 18.40 -17.35
C ILE A 38 24.45 19.60 -17.35
N LEU A 39 24.88 20.69 -17.99
CA LEU A 39 24.06 21.84 -18.34
C LEU A 39 23.11 21.44 -19.48
N VAL A 40 21.82 21.33 -19.19
CA VAL A 40 20.76 21.15 -20.18
C VAL A 40 20.00 22.48 -20.32
N THR A 41 20.07 23.06 -21.51
CA THR A 41 19.21 24.18 -21.94
C THR A 41 17.76 23.67 -21.99
N GLY A 42 16.97 24.02 -20.97
CA GLY A 42 15.62 23.49 -20.79
C GLY A 42 14.62 24.12 -21.77
N ALA A 43 14.23 23.38 -22.81
CA ALA A 43 12.90 23.54 -23.35
C ALA A 43 11.91 23.15 -22.26
N VAL A 44 11.02 24.06 -21.86
CA VAL A 44 9.89 23.74 -20.98
C VAL A 44 8.92 22.90 -21.79
N VAL A 45 9.21 21.60 -21.92
CA VAL A 45 8.25 20.63 -22.39
C VAL A 45 7.23 20.52 -21.26
N ALA A 46 6.08 21.15 -21.43
CA ALA A 46 4.95 20.97 -20.54
C ALA A 46 4.69 19.46 -20.45
N ALA A 47 4.83 18.90 -19.26
CA ALA A 47 4.45 17.52 -19.02
C ALA A 47 2.98 17.35 -19.46
N PRO A 48 2.58 16.19 -20.01
CA PRO A 48 1.16 15.95 -20.29
C PRO A 48 0.37 16.20 -19.00
N ALA A 49 -0.76 16.89 -19.09
CA ALA A 49 -1.55 17.33 -17.94
C ALA A 49 -1.79 16.17 -16.93
N SER A 50 -1.97 14.94 -17.42
CA SER A 50 -2.10 13.74 -16.60
C SER A 50 -0.92 13.46 -15.67
N ALA A 51 0.31 13.71 -16.10
CA ALA A 51 1.50 13.45 -15.30
C ALA A 51 1.65 14.45 -14.15
N GLN A 52 1.32 15.72 -14.39
CA GLN A 52 1.31 16.75 -13.35
C GLN A 52 0.20 16.49 -12.33
N ASP A 53 -0.97 16.05 -12.78
CA ASP A 53 -2.09 15.67 -11.92
C ASP A 53 -1.75 14.45 -11.05
N SER A 54 -1.06 13.44 -11.61
CA SER A 54 -0.61 12.26 -10.87
C SER A 54 0.40 12.61 -9.78
N ALA A 55 1.38 13.47 -10.05
CA ALA A 55 2.31 13.95 -9.00
C ALA A 55 1.61 14.78 -7.91
N ALA A 56 0.66 15.63 -8.32
CA ALA A 56 -0.13 16.45 -7.39
C ALA A 56 -1.01 15.59 -6.48
N LEU A 57 -1.60 14.51 -7.01
CA LEU A 57 -2.36 13.53 -6.24
C LEU A 57 -1.52 12.93 -5.11
N ILE A 58 -0.33 12.41 -5.43
CA ILE A 58 0.55 11.78 -4.42
C ILE A 58 1.03 12.82 -3.39
N SER A 59 1.39 14.03 -3.84
CA SER A 59 1.78 15.13 -2.96
C SER A 59 0.66 15.54 -2.01
N GLY A 60 -0.58 15.60 -2.50
CA GLY A 60 -1.77 15.93 -1.72
C GLY A 60 -2.05 14.88 -0.64
N ILE A 61 -1.96 13.59 -0.98
CA ILE A 61 -2.09 12.49 -0.02
C ILE A 61 -1.03 12.62 1.08
N SER A 62 0.24 12.79 0.69
CA SER A 62 1.34 12.92 1.65
C SER A 62 1.12 14.10 2.59
N SER A 63 0.63 15.23 2.09
CA SER A 63 0.37 16.42 2.90
C SER A 63 -0.75 16.19 3.92
N ARG A 64 -1.84 15.53 3.52
CA ARG A 64 -2.95 15.15 4.41
C ARG A 64 -2.48 14.19 5.50
N VAL A 65 -1.73 13.15 5.13
CA VAL A 65 -1.16 12.19 6.09
C VAL A 65 -0.21 12.87 7.08
N LEU A 66 0.70 13.73 6.60
CA LEU A 66 1.62 14.47 7.47
C LEU A 66 0.89 15.45 8.40
N ALA A 67 -0.23 16.03 7.97
CA ALA A 67 -1.04 16.90 8.82
C ALA A 67 -1.64 16.11 9.99
N LEU A 68 -2.19 14.90 9.76
CA LEU A 68 -2.71 14.03 10.83
C LEU A 68 -1.65 13.66 11.88
N LEU A 69 -0.39 13.55 11.44
CA LEU A 69 0.74 13.18 12.28
C LEU A 69 1.20 14.34 13.17
N LYS A 70 1.10 15.58 12.67
CA LYS A 70 1.52 16.79 13.41
C LYS A 70 0.49 17.30 14.41
N THR A 71 -0.80 17.09 14.16
CA THR A 71 -1.89 17.71 14.93
C THR A 71 -2.24 16.97 16.22
N GLY A 72 -1.58 15.85 16.53
CA GLY A 72 -1.95 15.02 17.70
C GLY A 72 -3.34 14.39 17.56
N ALA A 73 -3.82 14.19 16.33
CA ALA A 73 -5.14 13.61 16.05
C ALA A 73 -5.36 12.29 16.80
N SER A 74 -6.58 12.07 17.27
CA SER A 74 -6.97 10.80 17.90
C SER A 74 -6.93 9.65 16.88
N ASP A 75 -6.83 8.42 17.37
CA ASP A 75 -6.85 7.24 16.49
C ASP A 75 -8.11 7.20 15.61
N ALA A 76 -9.28 7.58 16.15
CA ALA A 76 -10.52 7.66 15.40
C ALA A 76 -10.48 8.72 14.28
N GLN A 77 -9.86 9.87 14.53
CA GLN A 77 -9.69 10.91 13.50
C GLN A 77 -8.74 10.46 12.39
N ARG A 78 -7.66 9.75 12.76
CA ARG A 78 -6.72 9.18 11.79
C ARG A 78 -7.39 8.12 10.94
N GLU A 79 -8.15 7.21 11.55
CA GLU A 79 -8.88 6.18 10.81
C GLU A 79 -9.91 6.79 9.84
N LEU A 80 -10.64 7.82 10.28
CA LEU A 80 -11.61 8.53 9.44
C LEU A 80 -10.96 9.16 8.20
N GLU A 81 -9.87 9.92 8.41
CA GLU A 81 -9.17 10.59 7.31
C GLU A 81 -8.49 9.58 6.38
N MET A 82 -7.94 8.48 6.92
CA MET A 82 -7.36 7.42 6.10
C MET A 82 -8.41 6.70 5.26
N SER A 83 -9.60 6.45 5.80
CA SER A 83 -10.72 5.90 5.03
C SER A 83 -11.11 6.85 3.90
N ALA A 84 -11.15 8.16 4.15
CA ALA A 84 -11.42 9.16 3.12
C ALA A 84 -10.34 9.14 2.02
N ILE A 85 -9.06 9.16 2.38
CA ILE A 85 -7.93 9.08 1.44
C ILE A 85 -8.03 7.83 0.57
N LEU A 86 -8.28 6.66 1.16
CA LEU A 86 -8.40 5.42 0.38
C LEU A 86 -9.54 5.48 -0.63
N ARG A 87 -10.73 5.93 -0.21
CA ARG A 87 -11.90 6.01 -1.12
C ARG A 87 -11.71 7.06 -2.23
N GLU A 88 -11.10 8.19 -1.90
CA GLU A 88 -10.92 9.31 -2.82
C GLU A 88 -9.75 9.10 -3.78
N SER A 89 -8.68 8.43 -3.35
CA SER A 89 -7.44 8.36 -4.13
C SER A 89 -7.14 7.00 -4.72
N PHE A 90 -7.72 5.91 -4.22
CA PHE A 90 -7.44 4.55 -4.71
C PHE A 90 -8.64 3.99 -5.47
N ASP A 91 -8.37 3.25 -6.55
CA ASP A 91 -9.39 2.42 -7.19
C ASP A 91 -9.45 1.07 -6.48
N MET A 92 -10.17 1.06 -5.36
CA MET A 92 -10.35 -0.13 -4.52
C MET A 92 -10.92 -1.32 -5.29
N ASN A 93 -11.74 -1.08 -6.32
CA ASN A 93 -12.31 -2.14 -7.13
C ASN A 93 -11.27 -2.79 -8.05
N SER A 94 -10.40 -1.99 -8.67
CA SER A 94 -9.29 -2.51 -9.49
C SER A 94 -8.22 -3.19 -8.64
N ILE A 95 -7.90 -2.62 -7.47
CA ILE A 95 -7.02 -3.25 -6.49
C ILE A 95 -7.62 -4.59 -6.04
N GLY A 96 -8.91 -4.61 -5.69
CA GLY A 96 -9.63 -5.80 -5.25
C GLY A 96 -9.58 -6.94 -6.27
N ARG A 97 -9.78 -6.63 -7.55
CA ARG A 97 -9.59 -7.58 -8.66
C ARG A 97 -8.17 -8.14 -8.70
N THR A 98 -7.18 -7.27 -8.53
CA THR A 98 -5.76 -7.65 -8.58
C THR A 98 -5.40 -8.57 -7.42
N VAL A 99 -5.79 -8.21 -6.19
CA VAL A 99 -5.45 -8.98 -4.98
C VAL A 99 -6.25 -10.28 -4.85
N LEU A 100 -7.48 -10.37 -5.35
CA LEU A 100 -8.20 -11.66 -5.41
C LEU A 100 -7.76 -12.53 -6.59
N GLY A 101 -7.24 -11.91 -7.66
CA GLY A 101 -6.81 -12.60 -8.87
C GLY A 101 -7.89 -13.53 -9.42
N ARG A 102 -7.56 -14.81 -9.61
CA ARG A 102 -8.50 -15.82 -10.15
C ARG A 102 -9.78 -15.99 -9.33
N HIS A 103 -9.72 -15.72 -8.03
CA HIS A 103 -10.86 -15.88 -7.12
C HIS A 103 -11.92 -14.80 -7.33
N TRP A 104 -11.56 -13.66 -7.93
CA TRP A 104 -12.50 -12.59 -8.23
C TRP A 104 -13.64 -13.06 -9.13
N SER A 105 -13.31 -13.80 -10.20
CA SER A 105 -14.30 -14.27 -11.18
C SER A 105 -15.29 -15.27 -10.58
N ALA A 106 -14.84 -16.08 -9.62
CA ALA A 106 -15.69 -17.05 -8.92
C ALA A 106 -16.52 -16.43 -7.77
N ALA A 107 -16.13 -15.27 -7.27
CA ALA A 107 -16.84 -14.57 -6.19
C ALA A 107 -18.19 -14.03 -6.66
N THR A 108 -19.22 -14.18 -5.83
CA THR A 108 -20.53 -13.55 -6.07
C THR A 108 -20.44 -12.03 -5.94
N PRO A 109 -21.40 -11.27 -6.49
CA PRO A 109 -21.46 -9.81 -6.29
C PRO A 109 -21.41 -9.40 -4.82
N GLU A 110 -22.12 -10.13 -3.95
CA GLU A 110 -22.18 -9.89 -2.51
C GLU A 110 -20.82 -10.15 -1.85
N GLN A 111 -20.13 -11.24 -2.23
CA GLN A 111 -18.79 -11.53 -1.73
C GLN A 111 -17.79 -10.46 -2.16
N ARG A 112 -17.85 -9.97 -3.40
CA ARG A 112 -16.99 -8.89 -3.87
C ARG A 112 -17.23 -7.62 -3.07
N GLN A 113 -18.48 -7.23 -2.85
CA GLN A 113 -18.82 -6.04 -2.06
C GLN A 113 -18.33 -6.16 -0.61
N ARG A 114 -18.59 -7.29 0.04
CA ARG A 114 -18.12 -7.56 1.40
C ARG A 114 -16.60 -7.55 1.48
N PHE A 115 -15.93 -8.19 0.53
CA PHE A 115 -14.48 -8.21 0.45
C PHE A 115 -13.89 -6.80 0.34
N ILE A 116 -14.39 -5.97 -0.59
CA ILE A 116 -13.88 -4.60 -0.76
C ILE A 116 -14.05 -3.79 0.53
N ALA A 117 -15.23 -3.86 1.16
CA ALA A 117 -15.49 -3.14 2.40
C ALA A 117 -14.61 -3.63 3.56
N ALA A 118 -14.43 -4.94 3.70
CA ALA A 118 -13.58 -5.53 4.73
C ALA A 118 -12.09 -5.21 4.50
N PHE A 119 -11.64 -5.28 3.25
CA PHE A 119 -10.28 -4.97 2.85
C PHE A 119 -9.93 -3.50 3.11
N GLU A 120 -10.81 -2.57 2.75
CA GLU A 120 -10.64 -1.14 3.06
C GLU A 120 -10.45 -0.92 4.57
N LYS A 121 -11.37 -1.44 5.39
CA LYS A 121 -11.30 -1.27 6.85
C LYS A 121 -10.03 -1.88 7.44
N ALA A 122 -9.64 -3.06 6.98
CA ALA A 122 -8.43 -3.73 7.45
C ALA A 122 -7.15 -2.94 7.10
N GLU A 123 -7.06 -2.36 5.90
CA GLU A 123 -5.93 -1.51 5.51
C GLU A 123 -5.93 -0.18 6.31
N VAL A 124 -7.09 0.46 6.50
CA VAL A 124 -7.22 1.66 7.35
C VAL A 124 -6.70 1.38 8.76
N ARG A 125 -7.13 0.29 9.39
CA ARG A 125 -6.72 -0.07 10.74
C ARG A 125 -5.22 -0.37 10.81
N ALA A 126 -4.71 -1.11 9.83
CA ALA A 126 -3.30 -1.46 9.76
C ALA A 126 -2.40 -0.22 9.65
N TYR A 127 -2.67 0.71 8.73
CA TYR A 127 -1.81 1.89 8.57
C TYR A 127 -2.04 2.96 9.64
N SER A 128 -3.27 3.15 10.11
CA SER A 128 -3.56 4.09 11.20
C SER A 128 -2.77 3.76 12.46
N SER A 129 -2.59 2.46 12.75
CA SER A 129 -1.81 2.01 13.91
C SER A 129 -0.30 2.32 13.81
N ARG A 130 0.24 2.34 12.59
CA ARG A 130 1.67 2.56 12.31
C ARG A 130 2.06 4.04 12.29
N PHE A 131 1.09 4.94 12.20
CA PHE A 131 1.36 6.39 12.31
C PHE A 131 1.96 6.83 13.63
N ARG A 132 1.80 6.02 14.69
CA ARG A 132 2.54 6.21 15.95
C ARG A 132 4.05 6.05 15.80
N GLU A 133 4.52 5.33 14.79
CA GLU A 133 5.94 5.10 14.49
C GLU A 133 6.53 6.23 13.62
N TYR A 134 5.75 7.25 13.26
CA TYR A 134 6.27 8.42 12.58
C TYR A 134 7.25 9.17 13.48
N SER A 135 8.45 9.39 12.97
CA SER A 135 9.55 10.01 13.69
C SER A 135 10.19 11.15 12.89
N GLY A 136 9.46 11.74 11.93
CA GLY A 136 9.94 12.84 11.10
C GLY A 136 10.31 12.45 9.67
N GLN A 137 9.79 11.34 9.14
CA GLN A 137 9.99 10.96 7.75
C GLN A 137 9.36 11.99 6.79
N SER A 138 9.94 12.22 5.61
CA SER A 138 9.34 13.06 4.56
C SER A 138 9.15 12.27 3.27
N LEU A 139 8.22 12.69 2.41
CA LEU A 139 8.06 12.13 1.08
C LEU A 139 8.60 13.13 0.05
N VAL A 140 9.48 12.65 -0.82
CA VAL A 140 10.01 13.40 -1.96
C VAL A 140 9.46 12.77 -3.23
N ILE A 141 8.72 13.55 -4.03
CA ILE A 141 8.23 13.10 -5.34
C ILE A 141 9.35 13.25 -6.36
N GLY A 142 9.55 12.19 -7.13
CA GLY A 142 10.52 12.11 -8.21
C GLY A 142 9.87 12.30 -9.58
N LYS A 143 10.38 11.55 -10.56
CA LYS A 143 9.92 11.59 -11.94
C LYS A 143 8.53 10.96 -12.07
N VAL A 144 7.69 11.54 -12.93
CA VAL A 144 6.51 10.87 -13.47
C VAL A 144 6.82 10.33 -14.85
N THR A 145 6.56 9.04 -15.07
CA THR A 145 6.73 8.37 -16.36
C THR A 145 5.36 7.88 -16.85
N HIS A 146 4.92 8.38 -17.99
CA HIS A 146 3.69 7.90 -18.63
C HIS A 146 3.94 6.54 -19.31
N HIS A 147 3.15 5.54 -18.94
CA HIS A 147 3.13 4.19 -19.48
C HIS A 147 1.69 3.78 -19.78
N ASN A 148 1.15 4.29 -20.90
CA ASN A 148 -0.24 4.17 -21.32
C ASN A 148 -0.84 2.77 -21.01
N PRO A 149 -1.96 2.68 -20.26
CA PRO A 149 -2.83 3.77 -19.79
C PRO A 149 -2.48 4.36 -18.41
N LYS A 150 -1.32 4.02 -17.84
CA LYS A 150 -0.95 4.37 -16.47
C LYS A 150 0.15 5.43 -16.41
N ASP A 151 0.21 6.17 -15.32
CA ASP A 151 1.37 6.95 -14.91
C ASP A 151 2.11 6.22 -13.78
N LEU A 152 3.44 6.24 -13.84
CA LEU A 152 4.34 5.77 -12.79
C LEU A 152 4.95 6.98 -12.10
N VAL A 153 4.63 7.21 -10.83
CA VAL A 153 5.19 8.31 -10.04
C VAL A 153 6.27 7.74 -9.12
N ASP A 154 7.54 8.02 -9.43
CA ASP A 154 8.64 7.72 -8.51
C ASP A 154 8.51 8.60 -7.27
N ALA A 155 8.78 8.04 -6.09
CA ALA A 155 8.88 8.80 -4.85
C ALA A 155 9.90 8.15 -3.90
N GLN A 156 10.31 8.91 -2.88
CA GLN A 156 11.18 8.41 -1.83
C GLN A 156 10.67 8.85 -0.46
N ILE A 157 10.57 7.92 0.48
CA ILE A 157 10.45 8.27 1.89
C ILE A 157 11.86 8.50 2.42
N VAL A 158 12.14 9.71 2.92
CA VAL A 158 13.42 10.09 3.52
C VAL A 158 13.27 10.04 5.04
N GLN A 159 14.08 9.21 5.70
CA GLN A 159 14.11 9.10 7.15
C GLN A 159 15.00 10.19 7.77
N PRO A 160 14.81 10.54 9.06
CA PRO A 160 15.66 11.53 9.75
C PRO A 160 17.15 11.18 9.76
N ASN A 161 17.48 9.89 9.70
CA ASN A 161 18.86 9.40 9.64
C ASN A 161 19.48 9.46 8.22
N GLY A 162 18.74 9.99 7.24
CA GLY A 162 19.17 10.11 5.83
C GLY A 162 18.94 8.86 4.98
N GLN A 163 18.49 7.73 5.55
CA GLN A 163 18.12 6.56 4.75
C GLN A 163 16.87 6.85 3.94
N THR A 164 16.85 6.39 2.68
CA THR A 164 15.69 6.53 1.82
C THR A 164 15.06 5.18 1.51
N VAL A 165 13.76 5.18 1.31
CA VAL A 165 12.99 4.04 0.82
C VAL A 165 12.36 4.46 -0.50
N ARG A 166 12.58 3.68 -1.56
CA ARG A 166 12.03 3.96 -2.89
C ARG A 166 10.60 3.45 -3.01
N LEU A 167 9.74 4.31 -3.55
CA LEU A 167 8.36 4.02 -3.90
C LEU A 167 8.14 4.28 -5.39
N VAL A 168 7.26 3.50 -6.00
CA VAL A 168 6.68 3.79 -7.32
C VAL A 168 5.17 3.63 -7.20
N TRP A 169 4.43 4.69 -7.49
CA TRP A 169 2.97 4.69 -7.47
C TRP A 169 2.44 4.47 -8.88
N GLU A 170 1.56 3.49 -9.05
CA GLU A 170 0.83 3.29 -10.31
C GLU A 170 -0.49 4.05 -10.26
N VAL A 171 -0.68 5.01 -11.15
CA VAL A 171 -1.88 5.86 -11.22
C VAL A 171 -2.55 5.69 -12.57
N MET A 172 -3.88 5.62 -12.60
CA MET A 172 -4.68 5.58 -13.82
C MET A 172 -5.95 6.38 -13.58
N ASN A 173 -6.28 7.31 -14.48
CA ASN A 173 -7.48 8.15 -14.38
C ASN A 173 -7.63 8.85 -13.01
N GLY A 174 -6.53 9.36 -12.46
CA GLY A 174 -6.52 10.02 -11.15
C GLY A 174 -6.74 9.09 -9.94
N LYS A 175 -6.63 7.78 -10.12
CA LYS A 175 -6.75 6.78 -9.06
C LYS A 175 -5.51 5.90 -8.97
N ILE A 176 -5.06 5.62 -7.76
CA ILE A 176 -3.95 4.73 -7.46
C ILE A 176 -4.42 3.28 -7.60
N LEU A 177 -3.63 2.48 -8.31
CA LEU A 177 -3.86 1.06 -8.56
C LEU A 177 -2.90 0.16 -7.80
N ASP A 178 -1.69 0.65 -7.51
CA ASP A 178 -0.68 -0.09 -6.77
C ASP A 178 0.40 0.84 -6.23
N VAL A 179 1.13 0.35 -5.24
CA VAL A 179 2.36 0.96 -4.73
C VAL A 179 3.44 -0.11 -4.72
N THR A 180 4.55 0.16 -5.38
CA THR A 180 5.76 -0.67 -5.32
C THR A 180 6.72 -0.07 -4.32
N ILE A 181 7.15 -0.85 -3.33
CA ILE A 181 8.11 -0.43 -2.29
C ILE A 181 9.37 -1.27 -2.46
N GLU A 182 10.53 -0.65 -2.65
CA GLU A 182 11.81 -1.35 -2.87
C GLU A 182 11.72 -2.43 -3.96
N GLY A 183 11.00 -2.13 -5.04
CA GLY A 183 10.79 -3.06 -6.16
C GLY A 183 9.74 -4.14 -5.94
N VAL A 184 9.07 -4.17 -4.77
CA VAL A 184 8.03 -5.13 -4.43
C VAL A 184 6.64 -4.49 -4.51
N SER A 185 5.82 -4.95 -5.45
CA SER A 185 4.41 -4.55 -5.59
C SER A 185 3.60 -4.99 -4.37
N MET A 186 2.81 -4.06 -3.83
CA MET A 186 1.91 -4.35 -2.72
C MET A 186 0.73 -5.20 -3.17
N ALA A 187 0.07 -4.85 -4.27
CA ALA A 187 -1.07 -5.63 -4.77
C ALA A 187 -0.67 -7.08 -5.08
N ILE A 188 0.51 -7.32 -5.68
CA ILE A 188 0.99 -8.69 -5.99
C ILE A 188 1.37 -9.46 -4.73
N THR A 189 1.97 -8.79 -3.74
CA THR A 189 2.25 -9.40 -2.44
C THR A 189 0.94 -9.86 -1.77
N ARG A 190 -0.05 -8.96 -1.66
CA ARG A 190 -1.37 -9.29 -1.08
C ARG A 190 -2.06 -10.41 -1.85
N ARG A 191 -1.94 -10.42 -3.18
CA ARG A 191 -2.48 -11.50 -4.01
C ARG A 191 -1.92 -12.87 -3.63
N SER A 192 -0.62 -12.95 -3.38
CA SER A 192 0.04 -14.19 -2.99
C SER A 192 -0.47 -14.66 -1.63
N ASP A 193 -0.55 -13.75 -0.66
CA ASP A 193 -1.03 -14.01 0.69
C ASP A 193 -2.50 -14.46 0.70
N PHE A 194 -3.36 -13.73 0.00
CA PHE A 194 -4.80 -14.03 -0.09
C PHE A 194 -5.05 -15.34 -0.82
N ASN A 195 -4.32 -15.63 -1.90
CA ASN A 195 -4.45 -16.93 -2.57
C ASN A 195 -4.05 -18.08 -1.63
N ALA A 196 -2.97 -17.93 -0.86
CA ALA A 196 -2.54 -18.94 0.10
C ALA A 196 -3.59 -19.13 1.22
N TYR A 197 -4.19 -18.04 1.71
CA TYR A 197 -5.23 -18.10 2.73
C TYR A 197 -6.53 -18.75 2.19
N ILE A 198 -6.99 -18.32 1.01
CA ILE A 198 -8.21 -18.84 0.37
C ILE A 198 -8.11 -20.34 0.10
N GLN A 199 -6.93 -20.84 -0.31
CA GLN A 199 -6.73 -22.28 -0.53
C GLN A 199 -6.96 -23.13 0.73
N ARG A 200 -6.80 -22.55 1.92
CA ARG A 200 -7.00 -23.26 3.20
C ARG A 200 -8.38 -23.00 3.80
N ASN A 201 -8.89 -21.77 3.66
CA ASN A 201 -10.01 -21.27 4.45
C ASN A 201 -11.22 -20.82 3.60
N GLY A 202 -11.11 -20.88 2.27
CA GLY A 202 -12.12 -20.35 1.35
C GLY A 202 -12.15 -18.82 1.30
N LEU A 203 -12.93 -18.28 0.34
CA LEU A 203 -13.08 -16.83 0.17
C LEU A 203 -13.84 -16.20 1.34
N ASP A 204 -14.91 -16.84 1.81
CA ASP A 204 -15.66 -16.34 2.96
C ASP A 204 -14.80 -16.30 4.24
N GLY A 205 -13.90 -17.27 4.41
CA GLY A 205 -12.93 -17.26 5.49
C GLY A 205 -11.96 -16.08 5.43
N LEU A 206 -11.54 -15.67 4.22
CA LEU A 206 -10.71 -14.48 4.04
C LEU A 206 -11.50 -13.21 4.39
N ILE A 207 -12.74 -13.11 3.89
CA ILE A 207 -13.61 -11.96 4.16
C ILE A 207 -13.84 -11.81 5.67
N ALA A 208 -14.20 -12.89 6.36
CA ALA A 208 -14.41 -12.88 7.81
C ALA A 208 -13.15 -12.45 8.59
N GLU A 209 -11.97 -12.90 8.16
CA GLU A 209 -10.71 -12.48 8.79
C GLU A 209 -10.42 -11.00 8.56
N LEU A 210 -10.68 -10.47 7.37
CA LEU A 210 -10.54 -9.03 7.10
C LEU A 210 -11.55 -8.20 7.89
N GLU A 211 -12.81 -8.66 8.01
CA GLU A 211 -13.85 -8.03 8.83
C GLU A 211 -13.40 -7.94 10.30
N ARG A 212 -12.81 -9.01 10.84
CA ARG A 212 -12.25 -9.05 12.20
C ARG A 212 -11.04 -8.14 12.38
N ARG A 213 -10.20 -7.99 11.35
CA ARG A 213 -9.03 -7.08 11.41
C ARG A 213 -9.43 -5.60 11.30
N GLY A 214 -10.54 -5.32 10.63
CA GLY A 214 -11.07 -3.97 10.42
C GLY A 214 -12.04 -3.50 11.52
N SER A 215 -12.34 -4.33 12.52
CA SER A 215 -13.19 -3.97 13.68
C SER A 215 -12.42 -3.25 14.78
#